data_AF-A0AAV5FZP6-F1
#
_entry.id   AF-A0AAV5FZP6-F1
#
_cell.length_a   1.000
_cell.length_b   1.000
_cell.length_c   1.000
_cell.angle_alpha   90.00
_cell.angle_beta   90.00
_cell.angle_gamma   90.00
#
_symmetry.space_group_name_H-M   'P 1'
#
loop_
_entity.id
_entity.type
_entity.pdbx_description
1 polymer ?
#
loop_
_entity_poly.entity_id
_entity_poly.type
_entity_poly.pdbx_seq_one_letter_code
_entity_poly.pdbx_strand_id
1 'polypeptide(L)'
;MRSMMPTDDEIDGVKAYIPRLCIARWPKGFKLVPIEKYDGQTNPRERLQLYSMVIRLDGGDSYVMANCLPVCLDPAVRIWLTSLPEESITSWEDLNRKLKESFQATCNRPGNHFDLTRIKQKTDEPLRDYIKRLFAKKTEIPNVLDQQIIAAF
;
A
#
# COMPACT_ATOMS: atom_id res chain seq x y z
N MET A 1 30.42 -35.55 -11.58
CA MET A 1 29.53 -35.25 -10.45
C MET A 1 30.25 -34.32 -9.48
N ARG A 2 29.82 -33.06 -9.40
CA ARG A 2 29.91 -32.22 -8.20
C ARG A 2 28.85 -31.13 -8.37
N SER A 3 27.66 -31.38 -7.87
CA SER A 3 26.63 -30.34 -7.76
C SER A 3 27.11 -29.39 -6.67
N MET A 4 27.55 -28.20 -7.08
CA MET A 4 27.82 -27.11 -6.16
C MET A 4 26.49 -26.75 -5.51
N MET A 5 26.36 -26.99 -4.21
CA MET A 5 25.27 -26.42 -3.42
C MET A 5 25.41 -24.90 -3.54
N PRO A 6 24.35 -24.14 -3.86
CA PRO A 6 24.40 -22.70 -3.75
C PRO A 6 24.73 -22.36 -2.30
N THR A 7 25.80 -21.59 -2.08
CA THR A 7 26.15 -21.06 -0.78
C THR A 7 25.03 -20.12 -0.31
N ASP A 8 24.71 -20.15 0.99
CA ASP A 8 23.59 -19.40 1.60
C ASP A 8 23.59 -17.88 1.31
N ASP A 9 24.71 -17.33 0.82
CA ASP A 9 24.87 -15.94 0.38
C ASP A 9 24.24 -15.62 -0.99
N GLU A 10 23.72 -16.60 -1.73
CA GLU A 10 23.22 -16.42 -3.12
C GLU A 10 21.69 -16.42 -3.25
N ILE A 11 20.96 -16.39 -2.13
CA ILE A 11 19.54 -16.01 -2.14
C ILE A 11 19.48 -14.52 -1.86
N ASP A 12 19.52 -13.72 -2.94
CA ASP A 12 19.33 -12.26 -2.96
C ASP A 12 17.88 -11.90 -2.57
N GLY A 13 17.48 -12.35 -1.39
CA GLY A 13 16.14 -12.29 -0.82
C GLY A 13 16.09 -11.30 0.33
N VAL A 14 14.88 -10.85 0.66
CA VAL A 14 14.67 -9.97 1.81
C VAL A 14 15.06 -10.72 3.08
N LYS A 15 16.16 -10.34 3.75
CA LYS A 15 16.66 -10.99 4.99
C LYS A 15 15.61 -11.15 6.09
N ALA A 16 14.63 -10.24 6.13
CA ALA A 16 13.53 -10.30 7.07
C ALA A 16 12.58 -11.50 6.83
N TYR A 17 12.64 -12.14 5.66
CA TYR A 17 11.81 -13.30 5.33
C TYR A 17 12.47 -14.57 5.83
N ILE A 18 11.66 -15.47 6.39
CA ILE A 18 12.10 -16.84 6.60
C ILE A 18 12.38 -17.53 5.25
N PRO A 19 13.32 -18.49 5.16
CA PRO A 19 13.67 -19.13 3.90
C PRO A 19 12.48 -19.70 3.14
N ARG A 20 11.52 -20.34 3.84
CA ARG A 20 10.32 -20.91 3.21
C ARG A 20 9.42 -19.89 2.51
N LEU A 21 9.44 -18.63 2.94
CA LEU A 21 8.62 -17.57 2.34
C LEU A 21 9.18 -17.13 0.99
N CYS A 22 10.49 -17.27 0.77
CA CYS A 22 11.16 -16.95 -0.49
C CYS A 22 10.89 -17.98 -1.61
N ILE A 23 10.37 -19.17 -1.28
CA ILE A 23 10.13 -20.27 -2.21
C ILE A 23 8.75 -20.12 -2.88
N ALA A 24 8.58 -19.05 -3.67
CA ALA A 24 7.33 -18.81 -4.41
C ALA A 24 7.22 -19.71 -5.66
N ARG A 25 6.03 -20.26 -5.89
CA ARG A 25 5.69 -20.95 -7.14
C ARG A 25 5.05 -19.97 -8.11
N TRP A 26 5.82 -19.53 -9.10
CA TRP A 26 5.36 -18.57 -10.09
C TRP A 26 4.30 -19.17 -11.03
N PRO A 27 3.12 -18.53 -11.16
CA PRO A 27 2.10 -18.95 -12.13
C PRO A 27 2.64 -18.89 -13.56
N LYS A 28 2.16 -19.79 -14.43
CA LYS A 28 2.55 -19.77 -15.84
C LYS A 28 2.08 -18.48 -16.49
N GLY A 29 3.01 -17.75 -17.11
CA GLY A 29 2.71 -16.48 -17.77
C GLY A 29 2.56 -15.29 -16.84
N PHE A 30 2.90 -15.45 -15.54
CA PHE A 30 2.82 -14.37 -14.57
C PHE A 30 3.64 -13.15 -15.02
N LYS A 31 3.01 -11.98 -14.99
CA LYS A 31 3.62 -10.69 -15.28
C LYS A 31 3.19 -9.70 -14.22
N LEU A 32 4.17 -9.19 -13.49
CA LEU A 32 3.93 -8.08 -12.59
C LEU A 32 3.54 -6.85 -13.42
N VAL A 33 2.25 -6.51 -13.42
CA VAL A 33 1.74 -5.29 -14.05
C VAL A 33 2.45 -4.10 -13.39
N PRO A 34 2.86 -3.06 -14.13
CA PRO A 34 3.42 -1.86 -13.52
C PRO A 34 2.38 -1.20 -12.62
N ILE A 35 2.46 -1.47 -11.32
CA ILE A 35 1.68 -0.77 -10.30
C ILE A 35 2.57 0.36 -9.78
N GLU A 36 1.96 1.53 -9.53
CA GLU A 36 2.65 2.64 -8.86
C GLU A 36 3.37 2.15 -7.58
N LYS A 37 4.56 2.67 -7.30
CA LYS A 37 5.28 2.24 -6.10
C LYS A 37 4.60 2.79 -4.86
N TYR A 38 4.49 1.97 -3.82
CA TYR A 38 3.96 2.44 -2.54
C TYR A 38 5.01 3.30 -1.83
N ASP A 39 4.67 4.56 -1.60
CA ASP A 39 5.52 5.61 -1.02
C ASP A 39 5.44 5.69 0.51
N GLY A 40 4.51 4.94 1.13
CA GLY A 40 4.29 4.98 2.57
C GLY A 40 3.40 6.13 3.05
N GLN A 41 2.90 6.99 2.15
CA GLN A 41 2.03 8.12 2.50
C GLN A 41 0.54 7.83 2.25
N THR A 42 0.24 6.98 1.26
CA THR A 42 -1.12 6.54 0.96
C THR A 42 -1.60 5.47 1.95
N ASN A 43 -2.92 5.27 2.06
CA ASN A 43 -3.51 4.32 3.03
C ASN A 43 -2.97 2.90 2.80
N PRO A 44 -2.20 2.33 3.76
CA PRO A 44 -1.57 1.01 3.57
C PRO A 44 -2.60 -0.10 3.41
N ARG A 45 -3.80 0.04 3.99
CA ARG A 45 -4.85 -0.97 3.88
C ARG A 45 -5.41 -1.05 2.46
N GLU A 46 -5.80 0.08 1.90
CA GLU A 46 -6.34 0.17 0.53
C GLU A 46 -5.27 -0.21 -0.50
N ARG A 47 -4.04 0.26 -0.29
CA ARG A 47 -2.91 -0.06 -1.16
C ARG A 47 -2.66 -1.58 -1.22
N LEU A 48 -2.57 -2.24 -0.06
CA LEU A 48 -2.31 -3.67 0.00
C LEU A 48 -3.49 -4.51 -0.51
N GLN A 49 -4.72 -4.02 -0.36
CA GLN A 49 -5.89 -4.65 -0.96
C GLN A 49 -5.81 -4.64 -2.49
N LEU A 50 -5.59 -3.48 -3.10
CA LEU A 50 -5.42 -3.34 -4.55
C LEU A 50 -4.26 -4.19 -5.07
N TYR A 51 -3.12 -4.13 -4.41
CA TYR A 51 -1.96 -4.95 -4.72
C TYR A 51 -2.31 -6.45 -4.72
N SER A 52 -2.91 -6.94 -3.63
CA SER A 52 -3.26 -8.37 -3.53
C SER A 52 -4.26 -8.80 -4.59
N MET A 53 -5.19 -7.93 -4.98
CA MET A 53 -6.15 -8.20 -6.04
C MET A 53 -5.47 -8.34 -7.40
N VAL A 54 -4.55 -7.45 -7.75
CA VAL A 54 -3.79 -7.52 -9.01
C VAL A 54 -3.00 -8.82 -9.11
N ILE A 55 -2.28 -9.19 -8.05
CA ILE A 55 -1.49 -10.43 -8.02
C ILE A 55 -2.40 -11.67 -8.14
N ARG A 56 -3.54 -11.69 -7.45
CA ARG A 56 -4.51 -12.80 -7.54
C ARG A 56 -5.12 -12.94 -8.93
N LEU A 57 -5.41 -11.84 -9.61
CA LEU A 57 -5.96 -11.86 -10.97
C LEU A 57 -4.99 -12.51 -11.96
N ASP A 58 -3.69 -12.42 -11.69
CA ASP A 58 -2.63 -13.07 -12.47
C ASP A 58 -2.26 -14.47 -11.94
N GLY A 59 -3.11 -15.04 -11.08
CA GLY A 59 -2.96 -16.39 -10.53
C GLY A 59 -1.97 -16.52 -9.37
N GLY A 60 -1.45 -15.41 -8.85
CA GLY A 60 -0.49 -15.41 -7.74
C GLY A 60 -1.10 -15.74 -6.38
N ASP A 61 -0.35 -16.49 -5.57
CA ASP A 61 -0.70 -16.86 -4.20
C ASP A 61 -0.03 -15.92 -3.17
N SER A 62 -0.16 -16.24 -1.88
CA SER A 62 0.43 -15.44 -0.80
C SER A 62 1.97 -15.40 -0.85
N TYR A 63 2.63 -16.44 -1.36
CA TYR A 63 4.08 -16.45 -1.54
C TYR A 63 4.48 -15.50 -2.66
N VAL A 64 3.77 -15.55 -3.80
CA VAL A 64 3.97 -14.58 -4.90
C VAL A 64 3.73 -13.15 -4.41
N MET A 65 2.69 -12.92 -3.62
CA MET A 65 2.42 -11.61 -3.02
C MET A 65 3.58 -11.11 -2.15
N ALA A 66 4.14 -11.96 -1.28
CA ALA A 66 5.28 -11.58 -0.45
C ALA A 66 6.51 -11.25 -1.31
N ASN A 67 6.82 -12.09 -2.30
CA ASN A 67 8.04 -11.94 -3.12
C ASN A 67 7.96 -10.80 -4.15
N CYS A 68 6.78 -10.43 -4.63
CA CYS A 68 6.61 -9.27 -5.52
C CYS A 68 6.56 -7.93 -4.78
N LEU A 69 6.23 -7.92 -3.48
CA LEU A 69 5.98 -6.69 -2.75
C LEU A 69 7.22 -5.76 -2.76
N PRO A 70 8.46 -6.24 -2.50
CA PRO A 70 9.65 -5.38 -2.48
C PRO A 70 9.83 -4.56 -3.77
N VAL A 71 9.50 -5.12 -4.92
CA VAL A 71 9.59 -4.43 -6.24
C VAL A 71 8.57 -3.30 -6.35
N CYS A 72 7.42 -3.45 -5.69
CA CYS A 72 6.31 -2.50 -5.67
C CYS A 72 6.45 -1.42 -4.57
N LEU A 73 7.53 -1.41 -3.79
CA LEU A 73 7.79 -0.41 -2.76
C LEU A 73 8.69 0.71 -3.29
N ASP A 74 8.46 1.94 -2.84
CA ASP A 74 9.38 3.05 -3.04
C ASP A 74 10.71 2.78 -2.28
N PRO A 75 11.87 3.30 -2.74
CA PRO A 75 13.13 3.22 -1.98
C PRO A 75 13.00 3.47 -0.47
N ALA A 76 12.24 4.48 -0.04
CA ALA A 76 12.11 4.80 1.39
C ALA A 76 11.43 3.66 2.18
N VAL A 77 10.38 3.05 1.61
CA VAL A 77 9.65 1.94 2.23
C VAL A 77 10.43 0.63 2.15
N ARG A 78 11.24 0.43 1.09
CA ARG A 78 12.16 -0.71 1.00
C ARG A 78 13.21 -0.70 2.11
N ILE A 79 13.74 0.47 2.47
CA ILE A 79 14.71 0.60 3.57
C ILE A 79 14.11 0.07 4.87
N TRP A 80 12.84 0.42 5.17
CA TRP A 80 12.13 -0.14 6.32
C TRP A 80 12.09 -1.67 6.26
N LEU A 81 11.70 -2.26 5.12
CA LEU A 81 11.61 -3.70 4.97
C LEU A 81 12.96 -4.39 5.22
N THR A 82 14.06 -3.80 4.75
CA THR A 82 15.42 -4.32 4.98
C THR A 82 15.96 -4.07 6.40
N SER A 83 15.35 -3.14 7.14
CA SER A 83 15.75 -2.82 8.54
C SER A 83 15.11 -3.74 9.57
N LEU A 84 14.14 -4.56 9.16
CA LEU A 84 13.48 -5.51 10.07
C LEU A 84 14.45 -6.61 10.48
N PRO A 85 14.28 -7.19 11.69
CA PRO A 85 15.09 -8.32 12.12
C PRO A 85 15.01 -9.48 11.13
N GLU A 86 16.13 -10.20 11.00
CA GLU A 86 16.24 -11.38 10.15
C GLU A 86 15.16 -12.40 10.51
N GLU A 87 14.60 -13.05 9.48
CA GLU A 87 13.58 -14.10 9.64
C GLU A 87 12.31 -13.69 10.42
N SER A 88 12.09 -12.39 10.64
CA SER A 88 10.97 -11.89 11.45
C SER A 88 9.62 -11.89 10.74
N ILE A 89 9.58 -12.20 9.45
CA ILE A 89 8.37 -12.28 8.61
C ILE A 89 8.17 -13.72 8.18
N THR A 90 7.09 -14.34 8.66
CA THR A 90 6.84 -15.76 8.44
C THR A 90 5.78 -16.06 7.38
N SER A 91 5.04 -15.04 6.97
CA SER A 91 3.89 -15.15 6.07
C SER A 91 3.58 -13.81 5.38
N TRP A 92 2.75 -13.86 4.34
CA TRP A 92 2.19 -12.65 3.73
C TRP A 92 1.38 -11.83 4.73
N GLU A 93 0.63 -12.51 5.61
CA GLU A 93 -0.21 -11.91 6.63
C GLU A 93 0.64 -11.12 7.64
N ASP A 94 1.79 -11.67 8.05
CA ASP A 94 2.75 -10.98 8.92
C ASP A 94 3.33 -9.74 8.27
N LEU A 95 3.78 -9.86 7.01
CA LEU A 95 4.31 -8.73 6.24
C LEU A 95 3.28 -7.61 6.13
N ASN A 96 2.05 -7.98 5.76
CA ASN A 96 0.92 -7.08 5.61
C ASN A 96 0.59 -6.36 6.92
N ARG A 97 0.56 -7.10 8.03
CA ARG A 97 0.35 -6.55 9.38
C ARG A 97 1.45 -5.57 9.76
N LYS A 98 2.73 -5.96 9.65
CA LYS A 98 3.87 -5.10 10.01
C LYS A 98 3.93 -3.83 9.17
N LEU A 99 3.64 -3.93 7.87
CA LEU A 99 3.61 -2.76 6.99
C LEU A 99 2.49 -1.81 7.40
N LYS A 100 1.28 -2.31 7.65
CA LYS A 100 0.18 -1.50 8.16
C LYS A 100 0.56 -0.83 9.49
N GLU A 101 1.06 -1.57 10.47
CA GLU A 101 1.46 -1.02 11.77
C GLU A 101 2.51 0.09 11.61
N SER A 102 3.45 -0.07 10.68
CA SER A 102 4.56 0.88 10.47
C SER A 102 4.14 2.14 9.72
N PHE A 103 3.21 2.04 8.76
CA PHE A 103 2.84 3.15 7.87
C PHE A 103 1.43 3.71 8.11
N GLN A 104 0.61 3.09 8.97
CA GLN A 104 -0.74 3.58 9.26
C GLN A 104 -0.71 4.92 10.02
N ALA A 105 0.30 5.15 10.86
CA ALA A 105 0.47 6.41 11.58
C ALA A 105 1.04 7.53 10.69
N THR A 106 1.84 7.17 9.69
CA THR A 106 2.46 8.07 8.70
C THR A 106 1.57 8.36 7.50
N CYS A 107 0.46 7.60 7.37
CA CYS A 107 -0.55 7.86 6.37
C CYS A 107 -1.08 9.28 6.52
N ASN A 108 -1.06 10.05 5.43
CA ASN A 108 -1.83 11.29 5.37
C ASN A 108 -3.27 10.90 5.72
N ARG A 109 -3.79 11.42 6.83
CA ARG A 109 -5.18 11.16 7.20
C ARG A 109 -6.03 11.51 5.98
N PRO A 110 -6.90 10.61 5.47
CA PRO A 110 -7.93 11.05 4.55
C PRO A 110 -8.63 12.22 5.23
N GLY A 111 -8.83 13.33 4.49
CA GLY A 111 -9.38 14.54 5.07
C GLY A 111 -10.61 14.18 5.91
N ASN A 112 -10.71 14.70 7.12
CA ASN A 112 -11.88 14.41 7.96
C ASN A 112 -12.98 15.45 7.67
N HIS A 113 -14.18 15.26 8.24
CA HIS A 113 -15.27 16.23 8.05
C HIS A 113 -14.89 17.66 8.51
N PHE A 114 -13.95 17.82 9.44
CA PHE A 114 -13.43 19.15 9.82
C PHE A 114 -12.62 19.81 8.70
N ASP A 115 -12.07 19.06 7.74
CA ASP A 115 -11.41 19.64 6.57
C ASP A 115 -12.43 20.25 5.60
N LEU A 116 -13.66 19.73 5.56
CA LEU A 116 -14.78 20.34 4.81
C LEU A 116 -15.24 21.65 5.46
N THR A 117 -15.29 21.73 6.80
CA THR A 117 -15.70 22.96 7.51
C THR A 117 -14.68 24.09 7.39
N ARG A 118 -13.46 23.80 6.94
CA ARG A 118 -12.41 24.79 6.65
C ARG A 118 -12.49 25.36 5.23
N ILE A 119 -13.26 24.74 4.32
CA ILE A 119 -13.52 25.29 3.00
C ILE A 119 -14.66 26.29 3.13
N LYS A 120 -14.30 27.56 3.38
CA LYS A 120 -15.23 28.69 3.31
C LYS A 120 -15.14 29.33 1.92
N GLN A 121 -16.27 29.83 1.41
CA GLN A 121 -16.29 30.65 0.21
C GLN A 121 -15.44 31.90 0.45
N LYS A 122 -14.50 32.18 -0.47
CA LYS A 122 -13.70 33.41 -0.40
C LYS A 122 -14.54 34.59 -0.91
N THR A 123 -14.21 35.81 -0.47
CA THR A 123 -14.97 37.03 -0.77
C THR A 123 -15.10 37.32 -2.27
N ASP A 124 -14.10 36.91 -3.07
CA ASP A 124 -14.06 37.10 -4.53
C ASP A 124 -14.22 35.78 -5.33
N GLU A 125 -14.67 34.69 -4.68
CA GLU A 125 -14.86 33.39 -5.33
C GLU A 125 -16.31 33.23 -5.80
N PRO A 126 -16.57 33.05 -7.11
CA PRO A 126 -17.91 32.77 -7.59
C PRO A 126 -18.40 31.43 -7.01
N LEU A 127 -19.68 31.40 -6.62
CA LEU A 127 -20.29 30.27 -5.92
C LEU A 127 -20.05 28.92 -6.63
N ARG A 128 -20.06 28.91 -7.96
CA ARG A 128 -19.81 27.72 -8.77
C ARG A 128 -18.42 27.13 -8.54
N ASP A 129 -17.40 27.96 -8.38
CA ASP A 129 -16.03 27.48 -8.18
C ASP A 129 -15.79 27.06 -6.73
N TYR A 130 -16.43 27.72 -5.77
CA TYR A 130 -16.53 27.24 -4.39
C TYR A 130 -17.13 25.83 -4.32
N ILE A 131 -18.29 25.63 -4.96
CA ILE A 131 -18.99 24.33 -5.01
C ILE A 131 -18.09 23.25 -5.62
N LYS A 132 -17.41 23.54 -6.75
CA LYS A 132 -16.46 22.58 -7.35
C LYS A 132 -15.33 22.21 -6.41
N ARG A 133 -14.76 23.19 -5.69
CA ARG A 133 -13.65 22.98 -4.75
C ARG A 133 -14.08 22.13 -3.56
N LEU A 134 -15.30 22.36 -3.07
CA LEU A 134 -15.93 21.58 -2.02
C LEU A 134 -16.17 20.12 -2.46
N PHE A 135 -16.72 19.92 -3.66
CA PHE A 135 -16.95 18.57 -4.20
C PHE A 135 -15.64 17.83 -4.52
N ALA A 136 -14.63 18.51 -5.05
CA ALA A 136 -13.31 17.94 -5.27
C ALA A 136 -12.67 17.47 -3.94
N LYS A 137 -12.83 18.25 -2.87
CA LYS A 137 -12.37 17.84 -1.53
C LYS A 137 -13.20 16.69 -0.97
N LYS A 138 -14.52 16.66 -1.21
CA LYS A 138 -15.40 15.56 -0.80
C LYS A 138 -14.98 14.23 -1.46
N THR A 139 -14.58 14.25 -2.72
CA THR A 139 -14.11 13.05 -3.44
C THR A 139 -12.77 12.50 -2.92
N GLU A 140 -12.00 13.29 -2.19
CA GLU A 140 -10.75 12.86 -1.53
C GLU A 140 -10.99 12.21 -0.15
N ILE A 141 -12.23 12.19 0.35
CA ILE A 141 -12.60 11.66 1.66
C ILE A 141 -13.42 10.38 1.48
N PRO A 142 -12.86 9.19 1.75
CA PRO A 142 -13.63 7.95 1.74
C PRO A 142 -14.70 7.98 2.85
N ASN A 143 -15.95 7.64 2.53
CA ASN A 143 -17.09 7.57 3.45
C ASN A 143 -17.60 8.90 4.06
N VAL A 144 -17.85 9.93 3.24
CA VAL A 144 -18.81 10.96 3.66
C VAL A 144 -20.23 10.42 3.45
N LEU A 145 -20.82 9.86 4.51
CA LEU A 145 -22.26 9.55 4.59
C LEU A 145 -23.05 10.78 4.13
N ASP A 146 -23.98 10.58 3.20
CA ASP A 146 -24.85 11.62 2.65
C ASP A 146 -25.72 12.35 3.71
N GLN A 147 -25.69 11.89 4.97
CA GLN A 147 -26.47 12.42 6.09
C GLN A 147 -25.85 13.61 6.85
N GLN A 148 -24.73 14.21 6.41
CA GLN A 148 -24.17 15.42 7.05
C GLN A 148 -24.21 16.69 6.17
N ILE A 149 -24.80 16.61 4.96
CA ILE A 149 -24.86 17.75 4.02
C ILE A 149 -25.91 18.80 4.43
N ILE A 150 -26.81 18.50 5.38
CA ILE A 150 -27.91 19.39 5.81
C ILE A 150 -27.60 20.15 7.11
N ALA A 151 -26.36 20.60 7.30
CA ALA A 151 -26.02 21.51 8.42
C ALA A 151 -25.24 22.75 7.98
N ALA A 152 -25.11 22.98 6.66
CA ALA A 152 -24.41 24.13 6.09
C ALA A 152 -25.34 25.10 5.33
N PHE A 153 -26.66 25.03 5.58
CA PHE A 153 -27.65 26.01 5.16
C PHE A 153 -28.14 26.81 6.36
#